data_AF-A0A3M1D2G5-F1
#
_entry.id   AF-A0A3M1D2G5-F1
#
_cell.length_a   1.000
_cell.length_b   1.000
_cell.length_c   1.000
_cell.angle_alpha   90.00
_cell.angle_beta   90.00
_cell.angle_gamma   90.00
#
_symmetry.space_group_name_H-M   'P 1'
#
loop_
_entity.id
_entity.type
_entity.pdbx_description
1 polymer ?
#
loop_
_entity_poly.entity_id
_entity_poly.type
_entity_poly.pdbx_seq_one_letter_code
_entity_poly.pdbx_strand_id
1 'polypeptide(L)'
;MKKTLILLAVLALLYLVPSLILQAVYGPSYGFLAGENHWVPDGHGGWRPQGKPVGPPPTVKSVDVPLFWRYLPILLPGILLAVFLLTPLSRRIDSDTPSEAPGRSTETSF
;
A
#
# COMPACT_ATOMS: atom_id res chain seq x y z
N MET A 1 -20.04 6.81 1.12
CA MET A 1 -19.35 6.63 -0.17
C MET A 1 -18.04 7.42 -0.31
N LYS A 2 -18.02 8.76 -0.15
CA LYS A 2 -16.79 9.58 -0.29
C LYS A 2 -15.62 9.14 0.63
N LYS A 3 -15.92 8.76 1.87
CA LYS A 3 -14.95 8.32 2.89
C LYS A 3 -14.19 7.04 2.47
N THR A 4 -14.90 6.07 1.90
CA THR A 4 -14.30 4.83 1.36
C THR A 4 -13.39 5.10 0.17
N LEU A 5 -13.76 6.04 -0.70
CA LEU A 5 -12.91 6.46 -1.82
C LEU A 5 -11.63 7.15 -1.34
N ILE A 6 -11.72 7.99 -0.30
CA ILE A 6 -10.54 8.63 0.32
C ILE A 6 -9.63 7.56 0.92
N LEU A 7 -10.17 6.59 1.65
CA LEU A 7 -9.38 5.50 2.23
C LEU A 7 -8.66 4.68 1.14
N LEU A 8 -9.36 4.34 0.05
CA LEU A 8 -8.78 3.64 -1.09
C LEU A 8 -7.68 4.47 -1.77
N ALA A 9 -7.90 5.77 -1.96
CA ALA A 9 -6.91 6.67 -2.54
C ALA A 9 -5.64 6.78 -1.66
N VAL A 10 -5.80 6.86 -0.34
CA VAL A 10 -4.69 6.88 0.61
C VAL A 10 -3.92 5.56 0.56
N LEU A 11 -4.60 4.41 0.55
CA LEU A 11 -3.95 3.10 0.43
C LEU A 11 -3.18 2.97 -0.89
N ALA A 12 -3.77 3.42 -2.00
CA ALA A 12 -3.10 3.42 -3.31
C ALA A 12 -1.84 4.30 -3.31
N LEU A 13 -1.91 5.49 -2.71
CA LEU A 13 -0.74 6.38 -2.58
C LEU A 13 0.36 5.79 -1.69
N LEU A 14 -0.02 5.16 -0.57
CA LEU A 14 0.93 4.51 0.35
C LEU A 14 1.62 3.30 -0.27
N TYR A 15 0.98 2.65 -1.23
CA TYR A 15 1.62 1.60 -2.02
C TYR A 15 2.51 2.20 -3.12
N LEU A 16 1.98 3.15 -3.88
CA LEU A 16 2.64 3.68 -5.09
C LEU A 16 3.86 4.54 -4.77
N VAL A 17 3.74 5.47 -3.82
CA VAL A 17 4.81 6.45 -3.54
C VAL A 17 6.09 5.78 -3.03
N PRO A 18 6.06 4.92 -2.00
CA PRO A 18 7.26 4.21 -1.56
C PRO A 18 7.82 3.29 -2.64
N SER A 19 6.95 2.63 -3.42
CA SER A 19 7.40 1.78 -4.54
C SER A 19 8.18 2.59 -5.59
N LEU A 20 7.69 3.77 -5.97
CA LEU A 20 8.37 4.64 -6.93
C LEU A 20 9.67 5.21 -6.37
N ILE A 21 9.70 5.63 -5.10
CA ILE A 21 10.92 6.11 -4.45
C ILE A 21 11.98 5.01 -4.42
N LEU A 22 11.61 3.80 -4.00
CA LEU A 22 12.53 2.67 -3.93
C LEU A 22 12.99 2.22 -5.33
N GLN A 23 12.11 2.25 -6.33
CA GLN A 23 12.46 2.02 -7.72
C GLN A 23 13.43 3.09 -8.25
N ALA A 24 13.30 4.35 -7.84
CA ALA A 24 14.21 5.41 -8.23
C ALA A 24 15.58 5.30 -7.55
N VAL A 25 15.63 4.88 -6.28
CA VAL A 25 16.86 4.74 -5.49
C VAL A 25 17.66 3.50 -5.89
N TYR A 26 17.00 2.35 -5.97
CA TYR A 26 17.64 1.05 -6.20
C TYR A 26 17.59 0.58 -7.66
N GLY A 27 16.82 1.28 -8.49
CA GLY A 27 16.73 1.02 -9.92
C GLY A 27 16.24 -0.41 -10.21
N PRO A 28 16.86 -1.10 -11.18
CA PRO A 28 16.53 -2.49 -11.51
C PRO A 28 16.72 -3.47 -10.34
N SER A 29 17.52 -3.12 -9.33
CA SER A 29 17.81 -4.00 -8.19
C SER A 29 16.60 -4.13 -7.26
N TYR A 30 15.67 -3.17 -7.28
CA TYR A 30 14.48 -3.21 -6.45
C TYR A 30 13.58 -4.41 -6.78
N GLY A 31 13.40 -4.70 -8.07
CA GLY A 31 12.71 -5.88 -8.59
C GLY A 31 11.25 -6.07 -8.14
N PHE A 32 10.70 -5.18 -7.31
CA PHE A 32 9.36 -5.32 -6.74
C PHE A 32 8.26 -5.15 -7.79
N LEU A 33 8.50 -4.27 -8.75
CA LEU A 33 7.62 -4.06 -9.90
C LEU A 33 7.98 -4.97 -11.09
N ALA A 34 9.03 -5.79 -10.97
CA ALA A 34 9.45 -6.70 -12.02
C ALA A 34 8.62 -8.00 -11.95
N GLY A 35 8.10 -8.45 -13.10
CA GLY A 35 7.34 -9.69 -13.20
C GLY A 35 8.22 -10.95 -13.05
N GLU A 36 7.71 -12.12 -13.41
CA GLU A 36 8.42 -13.40 -13.16
C GLU A 36 9.70 -13.62 -13.98
N ASN A 37 9.88 -12.89 -15.08
CA ASN A 37 11.00 -13.03 -16.01
C ASN A 37 11.89 -11.78 -15.99
N HIS A 38 12.81 -11.68 -15.02
CA HIS A 38 13.65 -10.51 -14.84
C HIS A 38 15.05 -10.85 -14.33
N TRP A 39 15.94 -9.86 -14.33
CA TRP A 39 17.27 -9.96 -13.74
C TRP A 39 17.22 -9.53 -12.27
N VAL A 40 17.77 -10.36 -11.39
CA VAL A 40 17.83 -10.12 -9.93
C VAL A 40 19.28 -9.87 -9.49
N PRO A 41 19.51 -9.02 -8.48
CA PRO A 41 20.82 -8.85 -7.86
C PRO A 41 21.36 -10.20 -7.36
N ASP A 42 22.63 -10.49 -7.64
CA ASP A 42 23.34 -11.68 -7.14
C ASP A 42 24.01 -11.49 -5.76
N GLY A 43 23.97 -10.27 -5.20
CA GLY A 43 24.61 -9.91 -3.93
C GLY A 43 26.10 -9.55 -4.03
N HIS A 44 26.71 -9.66 -5.22
CA HIS A 44 28.13 -9.40 -5.48
C HIS A 44 28.35 -8.29 -6.53
N GLY A 45 27.29 -7.56 -6.87
CA GLY A 45 27.30 -6.48 -7.86
C GLY A 45 26.99 -6.94 -9.28
N GLY A 46 26.72 -8.23 -9.49
CA GLY A 46 26.29 -8.83 -10.75
C GLY A 46 24.80 -9.15 -10.77
N TRP A 47 24.36 -9.76 -11.88
CA TRP A 47 22.95 -10.05 -12.14
C TRP A 47 22.77 -11.54 -12.41
N ARG A 48 21.77 -12.11 -11.75
CA ARG A 48 21.32 -13.48 -11.99
C ARG A 48 19.99 -13.45 -12.74
N PRO A 49 19.77 -14.33 -13.73
CA PRO A 49 18.46 -14.43 -14.36
C PRO A 49 17.45 -15.13 -13.42
N GLN A 50 16.26 -14.56 -13.30
CA GLN A 50 15.08 -15.22 -12.74
C GLN A 50 14.07 -15.48 -13.86
N GLY A 51 13.72 -16.74 -14.04
CA GLY A 51 12.90 -17.18 -15.18
C GLY A 51 13.66 -17.08 -16.50
N LYS A 52 13.01 -16.54 -17.54
CA LYS A 52 13.58 -16.31 -18.87
C LYS A 52 13.54 -14.80 -19.21
N PRO A 53 14.39 -13.97 -18.58
CA PRO A 53 14.41 -12.55 -18.87
C PRO A 53 14.73 -12.30 -20.35
N VAL A 54 13.99 -11.37 -20.96
CA VAL A 54 14.20 -10.99 -22.36
C VAL A 54 15.24 -9.87 -22.39
N GLY A 55 16.40 -10.14 -23.00
CA GLY A 55 17.48 -9.18 -23.17
C GLY A 55 18.64 -9.33 -22.20
N PRO A 56 19.74 -8.59 -22.42
CA PRO A 56 20.94 -8.66 -21.60
C PRO A 56 20.68 -8.15 -20.17
N PRO A 57 21.52 -8.54 -19.18
CA PRO A 57 21.43 -8.01 -17.83
C PRO A 57 21.62 -6.49 -17.79
N PRO A 58 21.07 -5.80 -16.78
CA PRO A 58 21.32 -4.38 -16.58
C PRO A 58 22.82 -4.08 -16.50
N THR A 59 23.23 -2.95 -17.08
CA THR A 59 24.64 -2.52 -17.10
C THR A 59 25.09 -1.87 -15.79
N VAL A 60 24.13 -1.44 -14.96
CA VAL A 60 24.38 -0.90 -13.62
C VAL A 60 24.79 -2.01 -12.67
N LYS A 61 25.69 -1.72 -11.73
CA LYS A 61 26.01 -2.69 -10.66
C LYS A 61 24.77 -2.96 -9.83
N SER A 62 24.54 -4.23 -9.55
CA SER A 62 23.44 -4.62 -8.68
C SER A 62 23.70 -4.17 -7.25
N VAL A 63 22.64 -3.78 -6.54
CA VAL A 63 22.71 -3.36 -5.14
C VAL A 63 21.86 -4.30 -4.33
N ASP A 64 22.38 -4.76 -3.20
CA ASP A 64 21.58 -5.56 -2.28
C ASP A 64 20.56 -4.64 -1.59
N VAL A 65 19.28 -4.83 -1.91
CA VAL A 65 18.20 -4.05 -1.33
C VAL A 65 17.81 -4.70 -0.01
N PRO A 66 17.94 -4.00 1.13
CA PRO A 66 17.61 -4.61 2.40
C PRO A 66 16.16 -5.09 2.42
N LEU A 67 15.96 -6.29 2.97
CA LEU A 67 14.68 -7.02 2.94
C LEU A 67 13.52 -6.16 3.45
N PHE A 68 13.78 -5.36 4.50
CA PHE A 68 12.82 -4.42 5.06
C PHE A 68 12.29 -3.41 4.03
N TRP A 69 13.18 -2.79 3.24
CA TRP A 69 12.79 -1.83 2.20
C TRP A 69 11.99 -2.49 1.10
N ARG A 70 12.31 -3.74 0.75
CA ARG A 70 11.59 -4.49 -0.29
C ARG A 70 10.12 -4.72 0.05
N TYR A 71 9.79 -4.93 1.32
CA TYR A 71 8.42 -5.17 1.78
C TYR A 71 7.70 -3.92 2.30
N LEU A 72 8.40 -2.80 2.40
CA LEU A 72 7.85 -1.55 2.92
C LEU A 72 6.53 -1.13 2.24
N PRO A 73 6.37 -1.18 0.90
CA PRO A 73 5.11 -0.78 0.26
C PRO A 73 3.94 -1.72 0.55
N ILE A 74 4.18 -2.95 1.02
CA ILE A 74 3.13 -3.90 1.41
C ILE A 74 2.78 -3.70 2.88
N LEU A 75 3.80 -3.51 3.73
CA LEU A 75 3.63 -3.38 5.18
C LEU A 75 2.93 -2.08 5.56
N LEU A 76 3.28 -0.96 4.91
CA LEU A 76 2.69 0.36 5.22
C LEU A 76 1.16 0.40 5.08
N PRO A 77 0.56 -0.01 3.94
CA PRO A 77 -0.89 -0.06 3.80
C PRO A 77 -1.55 -1.00 4.82
N GLY A 78 -0.94 -2.15 5.10
CA GLY A 78 -1.46 -3.12 6.06
C GLY A 78 -1.48 -2.59 7.49
N ILE A 79 -0.39 -1.95 7.93
CA ILE A 79 -0.31 -1.31 9.25
C ILE A 79 -1.34 -0.18 9.35
N LEU A 80 -1.47 0.65 8.32
CA LEU A 80 -2.41 1.76 8.32
C LEU A 80 -3.87 1.28 8.37
N LEU A 81 -4.19 0.19 7.67
CA LEU A 81 -5.49 -0.47 7.74
C LEU A 81 -5.75 -1.05 9.14
N ALA A 82 -4.76 -1.74 9.73
CA ALA A 82 -4.87 -2.28 11.08
C ALA A 82 -5.09 -1.16 12.12
N VAL A 83 -4.34 -0.06 12.03
CA VAL A 83 -4.53 1.13 12.87
C VAL A 83 -5.91 1.75 12.64
N PHE A 84 -6.37 1.88 11.39
CA PHE A 84 -7.71 2.39 11.10
C PHE A 84 -8.83 1.52 11.71
N LEU A 85 -8.67 0.20 11.70
CA LEU A 85 -9.62 -0.75 12.28
C LEU A 85 -9.57 -0.79 13.82
N LEU A 86 -8.38 -0.61 14.42
CA LEU A 86 -8.17 -0.69 15.87
C LEU A 86 -8.37 0.64 16.61
N THR A 87 -8.24 1.77 15.91
CA THR A 87 -8.36 3.11 16.50
C THR A 87 -9.81 3.60 16.39
N PRO A 88 -10.38 4.28 17.40
CA PRO A 88 -11.77 4.76 17.37
C PRO A 88 -12.04 5.88 16.33
N LEU A 89 -11.11 6.14 15.40
CA LEU A 89 -11.39 6.92 14.19
C LEU A 89 -12.49 6.28 13.34
N SER A 90 -12.62 4.94 13.34
CA SER A 90 -13.78 4.28 12.71
C SER A 90 -15.11 4.78 13.28
N ARG A 91 -15.19 5.03 14.61
CA ARG A 91 -16.42 5.48 15.28
C ARG A 91 -16.76 6.95 15.03
N ARG A 92 -15.78 7.83 14.78
CA ARG A 92 -16.04 9.23 14.40
C ARG A 92 -16.53 9.39 12.95
N ILE A 93 -16.49 8.32 12.16
CA ILE A 93 -16.90 8.34 10.75
C ILE A 93 -18.41 8.02 10.60
N ASP A 94 -19.00 7.33 11.57
CA ASP A 94 -20.45 7.00 11.63
C ASP A 94 -21.32 8.06 12.32
N SER A 95 -20.72 9.08 12.94
CA SER A 95 -21.43 10.14 13.67
C SER A 95 -22.12 11.20 12.79
N ASP A 96 -22.13 11.04 11.46
CA ASP A 96 -22.97 11.85 10.55
C ASP A 96 -24.33 11.18 10.23
N THR A 97 -24.77 10.21 11.03
CA THR A 97 -26.21 9.94 11.09
C THR A 97 -26.79 10.97 12.05
N PRO A 98 -27.65 11.92 11.61
CA PRO A 98 -28.43 12.69 12.55
C PRO A 98 -29.15 11.66 13.41
N SER A 99 -28.80 11.66 14.69
CA SER A 99 -29.62 11.09 15.75
C SER A 99 -30.98 11.75 15.61
N GLU A 100 -31.90 11.12 14.89
CA GLU A 100 -33.32 11.38 15.05
C GLU A 100 -33.63 10.89 16.47
N ALA A 101 -33.53 11.85 17.39
CA ALA A 101 -33.59 11.62 18.81
C ALA A 101 -34.95 11.00 19.19
N PRO A 102 -34.97 10.17 20.24
CA PRO A 102 -36.13 9.41 20.63
C PRO A 102 -37.17 10.30 21.34
N GLY A 103 -38.42 10.15 20.94
CA GLY A 103 -39.59 10.36 21.79
C GLY A 103 -40.12 11.80 21.90
N ARG A 104 -41.34 12.01 21.39
CA ARG A 104 -42.42 12.54 22.23
C ARG A 104 -43.80 12.23 21.65
N SER A 105 -44.57 11.54 22.46
CA SER A 105 -46.00 11.24 22.36
C SER A 105 -46.88 12.48 22.32
N THR A 106 -47.90 12.45 21.46
CA THR A 106 -49.23 13.06 21.65
C THR A 106 -50.21 12.17 20.90
N GLU A 107 -50.96 11.30 21.57
CA GLU A 107 -52.29 11.58 22.13
C GLU A 107 -53.34 11.99 21.08
N THR A 108 -54.36 11.13 20.91
CA THR A 108 -55.77 11.39 20.56
C THR A 108 -56.06 11.99 19.17
N SER A 109 -57.06 11.56 18.40
CA SER A 109 -58.44 11.24 18.76
C SER A 109 -59.15 10.57 17.57
N PHE A 110 -60.06 9.65 17.90
CA PHE A 110 -61.30 9.22 17.20
C PHE A 110 -61.46 9.44 15.70
#